data_AF-A0A2U2ZUQ5-F1
#
_entry.id   AF-A0A2U2ZUQ5-F1
#
_cell.length_a   1.000
_cell.length_b   1.000
_cell.length_c   1.000
_cell.angle_alpha   90.00
_cell.angle_beta   90.00
_cell.angle_gamma   90.00
#
_symmetry.space_group_name_H-M   'P 1'
#
loop_
_entity.id
_entity.type
_entity.pdbx_description
1 polymer ?
#
loop_
_entity_poly.entity_id
_entity_poly.type
_entity_poly.pdbx_seq_one_letter_code
_entity_poly.pdbx_strand_id
1 'polypeptide(L)'
;MSTIATTATEAVARRLRILAGIVEDRAHHSDRWYIGRLAASIRFAALTAPAYPIEDGRRLPAETLDSLQEARDLMTAHDFHLSPAVLDYAVAPALGEVGPMRALGAVSEKLARDDFELQKRRNTVLHGRQLESDDDETVAWALRSLAAIHYKRDQLAKVVADDNARPYNQGKPPFHLAAQRGYAKKAAAAAGPHDGDKLVAALAEFGVPAFLYLDDGGISYVLVAVDRSADEDEAHTGSKVYLYSGESAYLDPADHEEPWVAALYSANGEHVDVLFEAPSGLDLAGECAEAALRLTVWLDANAHRHPRA
;
A
#
# COMPACT_ATOMS: atom_id res chain seq x y z
N MET A 1 5.29 38.71 20.96
CA MET A 1 5.13 38.64 19.50
C MET A 1 4.31 37.39 19.22
N SER A 2 3.06 37.52 18.80
CA SER A 2 2.27 36.35 18.39
C SER A 2 2.74 35.90 17.01
N THR A 3 3.26 34.69 16.93
CA THR A 3 3.46 33.99 15.65
C THR A 3 2.08 33.76 15.05
N ILE A 4 1.77 34.46 13.94
CA ILE A 4 0.56 34.17 13.17
C ILE A 4 0.74 32.75 12.63
N ALA A 5 -0.16 31.85 13.00
CA ALA A 5 -0.11 30.47 12.53
C ALA A 5 -0.27 30.46 11.00
N THR A 6 0.73 29.92 10.30
CA THR A 6 0.68 29.73 8.84
C THR A 6 -0.52 28.86 8.49
N THR A 7 -1.34 29.31 7.56
CA THR A 7 -2.49 28.53 7.08
C THR A 7 -2.02 27.32 6.26
N ALA A 8 -2.85 26.29 6.16
CA ALA A 8 -2.54 25.11 5.36
C ALA A 8 -2.22 25.45 3.89
N THR A 9 -2.95 26.40 3.31
CA THR A 9 -2.78 26.84 1.92
C THR A 9 -1.50 27.66 1.72
N GLU A 10 -1.10 28.48 2.69
CA GLU A 10 0.21 29.17 2.67
C GLU A 10 1.37 28.17 2.78
N ALA A 11 1.23 27.13 3.61
CA ALA A 11 2.23 26.06 3.69
C ALA A 11 2.35 25.30 2.35
N VAL A 12 1.23 25.01 1.67
CA VAL A 12 1.22 24.44 0.31
C VAL A 12 1.93 25.36 -0.68
N ALA A 13 1.56 26.64 -0.71
CA ALA A 13 2.17 27.64 -1.60
C ALA A 13 3.69 27.71 -1.43
N ARG A 14 4.17 27.73 -0.17
CA ARG A 14 5.58 27.73 0.16
C ARG A 14 6.28 26.45 -0.34
N ARG A 15 5.75 25.27 -0.04
CA ARG A 15 6.34 23.98 -0.47
C ARG A 15 6.38 23.86 -1.99
N LEU A 16 5.33 24.30 -2.71
CA LEU A 16 5.30 24.28 -4.17
C LEU A 16 6.33 25.24 -4.77
N ARG A 17 6.52 26.43 -4.20
CA ARG A 17 7.57 27.37 -4.65
C ARG A 17 8.97 26.78 -4.50
N ILE A 18 9.25 26.17 -3.35
CA ILE A 18 10.52 25.47 -3.10
C ILE A 18 10.70 24.32 -4.08
N LEU A 19 9.65 23.52 -4.31
CA LEU A 19 9.67 22.41 -5.26
C LEU A 19 9.94 22.86 -6.69
N ALA A 20 9.36 23.97 -7.14
CA ALA A 20 9.65 24.51 -8.47
C ALA A 20 11.13 24.88 -8.62
N GLY A 21 11.75 25.48 -7.59
CA GLY A 21 13.18 25.75 -7.57
C GLY A 21 14.03 24.47 -7.63
N ILE A 22 13.60 23.41 -6.93
CA ILE A 22 14.24 22.09 -7.02
C ILE A 22 14.15 21.52 -8.44
N VAL A 23 13.00 21.65 -9.10
CA VAL A 23 12.82 21.19 -10.49
C VAL A 23 13.77 21.93 -11.43
N GLU A 24 13.90 23.25 -11.31
CA GLU A 24 14.82 24.03 -12.15
C GLU A 24 16.29 23.65 -11.96
N ASP A 25 16.70 23.33 -10.72
CA ASP A 25 18.08 22.99 -10.37
C ASP A 25 18.44 21.52 -10.66
N ARG A 26 17.50 20.58 -10.47
CA ARG A 26 17.79 19.13 -10.38
C ARG A 26 17.08 18.25 -11.38
N ALA A 27 16.03 18.73 -12.04
CA ALA A 27 15.36 17.90 -13.04
C ALA A 27 16.29 17.68 -14.24
N HIS A 28 16.27 16.46 -14.78
CA HIS A 28 17.03 16.09 -15.97
C HIS A 28 16.07 15.78 -17.11
N HIS A 29 16.21 16.46 -18.23
CA HIS A 29 15.48 16.15 -19.46
C HIS A 29 16.35 16.53 -20.66
N SER A 30 16.23 15.82 -21.78
CA SER A 30 17.01 16.11 -23.00
C SER A 30 16.68 17.48 -23.60
N ASP A 31 15.46 17.95 -23.38
CA ASP A 31 15.00 19.27 -23.78
C ASP A 31 14.65 20.11 -22.55
N ARG A 32 15.39 21.22 -22.37
CA ARG A 32 15.28 22.14 -21.24
C ARG A 32 13.94 22.88 -21.20
N TRP A 33 13.24 22.99 -22.32
CA TRP A 33 11.91 23.61 -22.37
C TRP A 33 10.91 22.88 -21.46
N TYR A 34 10.96 21.55 -21.42
CA TYR A 34 10.09 20.75 -20.55
C TYR A 34 10.35 20.99 -19.06
N ILE A 35 11.61 21.20 -18.66
CA ILE A 35 11.96 21.57 -17.28
C ILE A 35 11.35 22.93 -16.94
N GLY A 36 11.50 23.91 -17.83
CA GLY A 36 10.93 25.24 -17.66
C GLY A 36 9.40 25.21 -17.57
N ARG A 37 8.74 24.40 -18.41
CA ARG A 37 7.28 24.21 -18.39
C ARG A 37 6.81 23.59 -17.07
N LEU A 38 7.45 22.49 -16.63
CA LEU A 38 7.10 21.84 -15.36
C LEU A 38 7.26 22.80 -14.17
N ALA A 39 8.39 23.51 -14.10
CA ALA A 39 8.61 24.50 -13.05
C ALA A 39 7.60 25.67 -13.11
N ALA A 40 7.17 26.07 -14.32
CA ALA A 40 6.15 27.10 -14.49
C ALA A 40 4.78 26.64 -13.98
N SER A 41 4.32 25.43 -14.32
CA SER A 41 3.05 24.88 -13.83
C SER A 41 3.04 24.76 -12.29
N ILE A 42 4.15 24.31 -11.68
CA ILE A 42 4.27 24.24 -10.20
C ILE A 42 4.28 25.64 -9.57
N ARG A 43 4.97 26.62 -10.16
CA ARG A 43 4.94 28.02 -9.66
C ARG A 43 3.56 28.65 -9.77
N PHE A 44 2.83 28.37 -10.84
CA PHE A 44 1.47 28.87 -10.99
C PHE A 44 0.56 28.28 -9.91
N ALA A 45 0.64 26.97 -9.67
CA ALA A 45 -0.07 26.33 -8.55
C ALA A 45 0.31 26.96 -7.19
N ALA A 46 1.60 27.27 -6.97
CA ALA A 46 2.05 27.95 -5.76
C ALA A 46 1.46 29.36 -5.59
N LEU A 47 1.26 30.08 -6.70
CA LEU A 47 0.70 31.43 -6.71
C LEU A 47 -0.81 31.43 -6.39
N THR A 48 -1.54 30.43 -6.89
CA THR A 48 -2.99 30.33 -6.72
C THR A 48 -3.41 29.65 -5.42
N ALA A 49 -2.57 28.79 -4.85
CA ALA A 49 -2.87 28.05 -3.62
C ALA A 49 -3.38 28.90 -2.43
N PRO A 50 -2.82 30.09 -2.11
CA PRO A 50 -3.26 30.88 -0.97
C PRO A 50 -4.52 31.72 -1.24
N ALA A 51 -5.15 31.61 -2.41
CA ALA A 51 -6.40 32.32 -2.71
C ALA A 51 -7.50 31.93 -1.72
N TYR A 52 -8.12 32.95 -1.08
CA TYR A 52 -9.03 32.80 0.05
C TYR A 52 -10.32 33.61 -0.16
N PRO A 53 -11.50 33.13 0.31
CA PRO A 53 -11.88 31.76 0.68
C PRO A 53 -12.40 30.96 -0.52
N ILE A 54 -12.40 29.64 -0.40
CA ILE A 54 -13.01 28.74 -1.39
C ILE A 54 -14.45 28.45 -0.95
N GLU A 55 -15.43 29.05 -1.64
CA GLU A 55 -16.86 28.96 -1.29
C GLU A 55 -17.45 27.55 -1.43
N ASP A 56 -16.83 26.69 -2.24
CA ASP A 56 -17.34 25.35 -2.60
C ASP A 56 -16.87 24.22 -1.67
N GLY A 57 -16.18 24.55 -0.58
CA GLY A 57 -15.70 23.57 0.40
C GLY A 57 -14.45 22.79 -0.02
N ARG A 58 -13.87 23.06 -1.21
CA ARG A 58 -12.56 22.50 -1.58
C ARG A 58 -11.47 23.07 -0.68
N ARG A 59 -10.43 22.26 -0.47
CA ARG A 59 -9.25 22.63 0.33
C ARG A 59 -8.18 23.37 -0.48
N LEU A 60 -8.26 23.33 -1.82
CA LEU A 60 -7.40 24.07 -2.76
C LEU A 60 -8.25 24.58 -3.95
N PRO A 61 -7.91 25.73 -4.56
CA PRO A 61 -8.63 26.26 -5.73
C PRO A 61 -8.53 25.35 -6.96
N ALA A 62 -9.53 25.42 -7.86
CA ALA A 62 -9.58 24.62 -9.08
C ALA A 62 -8.33 24.80 -9.94
N GLU A 63 -7.91 26.06 -10.12
CA GLU A 63 -6.74 26.44 -10.92
C GLU A 63 -5.44 25.85 -10.37
N THR A 64 -5.37 25.68 -9.04
CA THR A 64 -4.24 25.03 -8.37
C THR A 64 -4.23 23.55 -8.69
N LEU A 65 -5.38 22.88 -8.62
CA LEU A 65 -5.52 21.46 -8.90
C LEU A 65 -5.24 21.14 -10.38
N ASP A 66 -5.75 21.95 -11.30
CA ASP A 66 -5.54 21.79 -12.74
C ASP A 66 -4.05 21.91 -13.10
N SER A 67 -3.36 22.90 -12.51
CA SER A 67 -1.92 23.11 -12.73
C SER A 67 -1.06 21.99 -12.12
N LEU A 68 -1.47 21.45 -10.98
CA LEU A 68 -0.82 20.27 -10.38
C LEU A 68 -1.05 19.02 -11.24
N GLN A 69 -2.23 18.87 -11.84
CA GLN A 69 -2.51 17.77 -12.75
C GLN A 69 -1.66 17.88 -14.03
N GLU A 70 -1.54 19.07 -14.62
CA GLU A 70 -0.63 19.28 -15.77
C GLU A 70 0.82 18.91 -15.40
N ALA A 71 1.30 19.34 -14.23
CA ALA A 71 2.63 18.99 -13.74
C ALA A 71 2.79 17.46 -13.59
N ARG A 72 1.80 16.77 -13.03
CA ARG A 72 1.79 15.31 -12.87
C ARG A 72 1.80 14.59 -14.22
N ASP A 73 1.03 15.07 -15.19
CA ASP A 73 0.96 14.50 -16.54
C ASP A 73 2.31 14.65 -17.25
N LEU A 74 2.94 15.82 -17.15
CA LEU A 74 4.30 16.04 -17.66
C LEU A 74 5.30 15.07 -17.03
N MET A 75 5.31 14.96 -15.70
CA MET A 75 6.22 14.06 -14.96
C MET A 75 5.99 12.58 -15.27
N THR A 76 4.80 12.21 -15.72
CA THR A 76 4.47 10.84 -16.13
C THR A 76 4.89 10.56 -17.57
N ALA A 77 4.71 11.55 -18.46
CA ALA A 77 5.03 11.43 -19.88
C ALA A 77 6.54 11.54 -20.17
N HIS A 78 7.31 12.17 -19.28
CA HIS A 78 8.74 12.44 -19.47
C HIS A 78 9.54 12.02 -18.24
N ASP A 79 10.73 11.44 -18.45
CA ASP A 79 11.64 11.13 -17.36
C ASP A 79 12.43 12.37 -16.96
N PHE A 80 12.00 13.03 -15.87
CA PHE A 80 12.69 14.17 -15.27
C PHE A 80 13.75 13.77 -14.23
N HIS A 81 13.99 12.48 -14.01
CA HIS A 81 14.67 11.95 -12.83
C HIS A 81 14.02 12.37 -11.49
N LEU A 82 12.71 12.64 -11.52
CA LEU A 82 11.89 13.04 -10.38
C LEU A 82 10.57 12.29 -10.46
N SER A 83 10.09 11.78 -9.32
CA SER A 83 8.81 11.08 -9.27
C SER A 83 7.65 12.05 -9.02
N PRO A 84 6.50 11.90 -9.70
CA PRO A 84 5.33 12.75 -9.49
C PRO A 84 4.79 12.71 -8.05
N ALA A 85 5.07 11.65 -7.30
CA ALA A 85 4.72 11.52 -5.89
C ALA A 85 5.25 12.67 -5.01
N VAL A 86 6.29 13.40 -5.45
CA VAL A 86 6.80 14.58 -4.72
C VAL A 86 5.74 15.68 -4.56
N LEU A 87 4.83 15.81 -5.53
CA LEU A 87 3.75 16.80 -5.51
C LEU A 87 2.80 16.56 -4.31
N ASP A 88 2.55 15.29 -3.98
CA ASP A 88 1.65 14.93 -2.88
C ASP A 88 2.17 15.42 -1.52
N TYR A 89 3.50 15.43 -1.31
CA TYR A 89 4.10 16.00 -0.08
C TYR A 89 4.00 17.52 -0.01
N ALA A 90 4.03 18.19 -1.16
CA ALA A 90 3.88 19.64 -1.22
C ALA A 90 2.46 20.07 -0.84
N VAL A 91 1.44 19.30 -1.24
CA VAL A 91 0.02 19.62 -1.02
C VAL A 91 -0.60 18.99 0.22
N ALA A 92 0.10 18.06 0.87
CA ALA A 92 -0.35 17.36 2.07
C ALA A 92 -0.93 18.27 3.18
N PRO A 93 -0.41 19.49 3.45
CA PRO A 93 -1.00 20.36 4.48
C PRO A 93 -2.48 20.68 4.24
N ALA A 94 -2.90 20.80 2.97
CA ALA A 94 -4.29 21.02 2.61
C ALA A 94 -5.04 19.70 2.41
N LEU A 95 -4.47 18.75 1.64
CA LEU A 95 -5.20 17.56 1.21
C LEU A 95 -5.17 16.38 2.22
N GLY A 96 -4.36 16.48 3.27
CA GLY A 96 -4.19 15.41 4.26
C GLY A 96 -2.90 14.61 4.05
N GLU A 97 -2.79 13.49 4.75
CA GLU A 97 -1.56 12.70 4.78
C GLU A 97 -1.24 12.05 3.42
N VAL A 98 0.05 11.96 3.10
CA VAL A 98 0.51 11.22 1.92
C VAL A 98 0.44 9.72 2.22
N GLY A 99 -0.32 9.00 1.40
CA GLY A 99 -0.53 7.55 1.55
C GLY A 99 0.77 6.73 1.68
N PRO A 100 0.70 5.52 2.24
CA PRO A 100 1.87 4.70 2.51
C PRO A 100 2.57 4.27 1.22
N MET A 101 3.91 4.15 1.30
CA MET A 101 4.72 3.59 0.24
C MET A 101 4.62 2.05 0.30
N ARG A 102 3.75 1.46 -0.53
CA ARG A 102 3.50 0.00 -0.55
C ARG A 102 4.76 -0.80 -0.91
N ALA A 103 4.88 -2.02 -0.42
CA ALA A 103 5.98 -2.90 -0.84
C ALA A 103 5.87 -3.25 -2.33
N LEU A 104 7.02 -3.40 -3.01
CA LEU A 104 7.08 -3.72 -4.44
C LEU A 104 6.82 -5.20 -4.77
N GLY A 105 6.62 -6.06 -3.76
CA GLY A 105 6.35 -7.49 -4.00
C GLY A 105 7.56 -8.26 -4.56
N ALA A 106 8.78 -7.84 -4.24
CA ALA A 106 9.99 -8.49 -4.75
C ALA A 106 10.15 -9.92 -4.23
N VAL A 107 10.37 -10.88 -5.13
CA VAL A 107 10.65 -12.29 -4.79
C VAL A 107 12.09 -12.48 -4.28
N SER A 108 13.04 -11.70 -4.80
CA SER A 108 14.43 -11.71 -4.36
C SER A 108 14.62 -10.98 -3.04
N GLU A 109 15.33 -11.61 -2.10
CA GLU A 109 15.71 -11.01 -0.81
C GLU A 109 16.42 -9.66 -0.99
N LYS A 110 17.38 -9.60 -1.90
CA LYS A 110 18.18 -8.39 -2.13
C LYS A 110 17.28 -7.23 -2.54
N LEU A 111 16.40 -7.45 -3.52
CA LEU A 111 15.50 -6.40 -4.03
C LEU A 111 14.45 -6.00 -2.98
N ALA A 112 13.93 -6.95 -2.20
CA ALA A 112 13.03 -6.67 -1.09
C ALA A 112 13.71 -5.82 -0.01
N ARG A 113 14.98 -6.09 0.29
CA ARG A 113 15.78 -5.29 1.23
C ARG A 113 16.04 -3.89 0.71
N ASP A 114 16.36 -3.75 -0.58
CA ASP A 114 16.56 -2.43 -1.21
C ASP A 114 15.27 -1.58 -1.14
N ASP A 115 14.10 -2.19 -1.39
CA ASP A 115 12.79 -1.53 -1.26
C ASP A 115 12.50 -1.12 0.20
N PHE A 116 12.73 -2.03 1.15
CA PHE A 116 12.57 -1.76 2.57
C PHE A 116 13.42 -0.57 3.05
N GLU A 117 14.68 -0.49 2.61
CA GLU A 117 15.57 0.64 2.95
C GLU A 117 15.06 1.98 2.38
N LEU A 118 14.45 1.98 1.19
CA LEU A 118 13.82 3.19 0.62
C LEU A 118 12.58 3.61 1.42
N GLN A 119 11.72 2.66 1.79
CA GLN A 119 10.55 2.92 2.65
C GLN A 119 10.97 3.47 4.02
N LYS A 120 11.99 2.87 4.64
CA LYS A 120 12.55 3.33 5.92
C LYS A 120 13.07 4.76 5.82
N ARG A 121 13.85 5.07 4.78
CA ARG A 121 14.36 6.44 4.54
C ARG A 121 13.23 7.45 4.35
N ARG A 122 12.19 7.11 3.58
CA ARG A 122 10.99 7.95 3.45
C ARG A 122 10.39 8.23 4.82
N ASN A 123 10.14 7.17 5.60
CA ASN A 123 9.52 7.31 6.91
C ASN A 123 10.39 8.16 7.86
N THR A 124 11.72 8.04 7.82
CA THR A 124 12.62 8.93 8.58
C THR A 124 12.45 10.40 8.21
N VAL A 125 12.32 10.73 6.91
CA VAL A 125 12.09 12.13 6.47
C VAL A 125 10.71 12.63 6.88
N LEU A 126 9.69 11.77 6.91
CA LEU A 126 8.34 12.19 7.32
C LEU A 126 8.21 12.38 8.84
N HIS A 127 8.77 11.47 9.64
CA HIS A 127 8.65 11.53 11.10
C HIS A 127 9.57 12.59 11.74
N GLY A 128 10.60 13.03 11.03
CA GLY A 128 11.50 14.08 11.53
C GLY A 128 10.93 15.51 11.45
N ARG A 129 9.69 15.68 10.97
CA ARG A 129 8.98 16.97 10.85
C ARG A 129 9.75 18.03 10.02
N GLN A 130 10.69 17.64 9.17
CA GLN A 130 11.46 18.60 8.37
C GLN A 130 10.59 19.35 7.35
N LEU A 131 9.50 18.75 6.88
CA LEU A 131 8.53 19.42 6.01
C LEU A 131 7.72 20.52 6.74
N GLU A 132 7.68 20.48 8.07
CA GLU A 132 6.99 21.46 8.93
C GLU A 132 7.95 22.58 9.41
N SER A 133 9.22 22.53 9.02
CA SER A 133 10.21 23.54 9.40
C SER A 133 9.93 24.90 8.78
N ASP A 134 10.14 25.96 9.55
CA ASP A 134 10.11 27.36 9.07
C ASP A 134 11.33 27.71 8.19
N ASP A 135 12.38 26.87 8.18
CA ASP A 135 13.56 27.05 7.34
C ASP A 135 13.36 26.45 5.94
N ASP A 136 13.47 27.30 4.90
CA ASP A 136 13.30 26.91 3.50
C ASP A 136 14.34 25.88 3.07
N GLU A 137 15.57 25.95 3.58
CA GLU A 137 16.61 24.97 3.24
C GLU A 137 16.31 23.59 3.80
N THR A 138 15.82 23.51 5.04
CA THR A 138 15.37 22.26 5.66
C THR A 138 14.20 21.64 4.87
N VAL A 139 13.20 22.44 4.47
CA VAL A 139 12.09 21.96 3.64
C VAL A 139 12.57 21.53 2.26
N ALA A 140 13.48 22.29 1.63
CA ALA A 140 14.07 21.96 0.34
C ALA A 140 14.87 20.65 0.41
N TRP A 141 15.62 20.42 1.49
CA TRP A 141 16.33 19.16 1.73
C TRP A 141 15.35 17.98 1.85
N ALA A 142 14.25 18.13 2.58
CA ALA A 142 13.25 17.08 2.75
C ALA A 142 12.57 16.74 1.42
N LEU A 143 12.13 17.75 0.65
CA LEU A 143 11.52 17.55 -0.67
C LEU A 143 12.48 16.91 -1.68
N ARG A 144 13.76 17.34 -1.72
CA ARG A 144 14.81 16.71 -2.54
C ARG A 144 15.00 15.23 -2.17
N SER A 145 15.06 14.95 -0.87
CA SER A 145 15.24 13.59 -0.36
C SER A 145 14.07 12.69 -0.75
N LEU A 146 12.83 13.16 -0.58
CA LEU A 146 11.62 12.43 -0.97
C LEU A 146 11.57 12.20 -2.48
N ALA A 147 11.84 13.21 -3.30
CA ALA A 147 11.88 13.06 -4.75
C ALA A 147 12.90 12.00 -5.20
N ALA A 148 14.10 12.02 -4.63
CA ALA A 148 15.15 11.05 -4.94
C ALA A 148 14.80 9.63 -4.45
N ILE A 149 14.16 9.49 -3.29
CA ILE A 149 13.71 8.19 -2.77
C ILE A 149 12.66 7.59 -3.71
N HIS A 150 11.64 8.37 -4.09
CA HIS A 150 10.59 7.87 -4.99
C HIS A 150 11.13 7.56 -6.37
N TYR A 151 11.98 8.41 -6.95
CA TYR A 151 12.60 8.10 -8.25
C TYR A 151 13.40 6.79 -8.21
N LYS A 152 14.22 6.59 -7.16
CA LYS A 152 14.94 5.32 -6.97
C LYS A 152 14.00 4.14 -6.82
N ARG A 153 12.88 4.31 -6.13
CA ARG A 153 11.86 3.27 -5.99
C ARG A 153 11.17 2.96 -7.30
N ASP A 154 10.87 3.96 -8.12
CA ASP A 154 10.27 3.76 -9.46
C ASP A 154 11.23 2.98 -10.38
N GLN A 155 12.54 3.24 -10.29
CA GLN A 155 13.55 2.44 -11.00
C GLN A 155 13.68 1.02 -10.43
N LEU A 156 13.63 0.88 -9.09
CA LEU A 156 13.63 -0.43 -8.44
C LEU A 156 12.40 -1.25 -8.83
N ALA A 157 11.22 -0.63 -8.96
CA ALA A 157 10.00 -1.28 -9.38
C ALA A 157 10.14 -1.94 -10.75
N LYS A 158 10.82 -1.28 -11.71
CA LYS A 158 11.13 -1.87 -13.02
C LYS A 158 12.03 -3.11 -12.89
N VAL A 159 13.08 -3.02 -12.08
CA VAL A 159 13.99 -4.15 -11.82
C VAL A 159 13.28 -5.31 -11.12
N VAL A 160 12.38 -5.01 -10.18
CA VAL A 160 11.55 -6.02 -9.50
C VAL A 160 10.60 -6.68 -10.48
N ALA A 161 9.96 -5.93 -11.37
CA ALA A 161 9.09 -6.50 -12.41
C ALA A 161 9.87 -7.46 -13.32
N ASP A 162 11.05 -7.06 -13.79
CA ASP A 162 11.91 -7.90 -14.63
C ASP A 162 12.41 -9.15 -13.90
N ASP A 163 12.77 -9.05 -12.62
CA ASP A 163 13.21 -10.20 -11.81
C ASP A 163 12.06 -11.17 -11.51
N ASN A 164 10.87 -10.65 -11.16
CA ASN A 164 9.68 -11.44 -10.90
C ASN A 164 9.17 -12.15 -12.17
N ALA A 165 9.36 -11.56 -13.36
CA ALA A 165 8.95 -12.15 -14.63
C ALA A 165 9.81 -13.36 -15.05
N ARG A 166 10.97 -13.59 -14.44
CA ARG A 166 11.86 -14.71 -14.78
C ARG A 166 11.18 -16.06 -14.50
N PRO A 167 11.31 -17.06 -15.38
CA PRO A 167 10.60 -18.34 -15.24
C PRO A 167 10.76 -19.02 -13.87
N TYR A 168 11.95 -18.94 -13.27
CA TYR A 168 12.22 -19.55 -11.96
C TYR A 168 11.69 -18.74 -10.76
N ASN A 169 11.19 -17.52 -10.98
CA ASN A 169 10.59 -16.66 -9.96
C ASN A 169 9.06 -16.58 -10.07
N GLN A 170 8.49 -17.00 -11.19
CA GLN A 170 7.05 -17.04 -11.39
C GLN A 170 6.39 -17.93 -10.33
N GLY A 171 5.30 -17.44 -9.73
CA GLY A 171 4.53 -18.15 -8.69
C GLY A 171 5.18 -18.16 -7.30
N LYS A 172 6.39 -17.60 -7.14
CA LYS A 172 6.97 -17.47 -5.80
C LYS A 172 6.32 -16.33 -5.02
N PRO A 173 6.08 -16.50 -3.71
CA PRO A 173 5.60 -15.41 -2.88
C PRO A 173 6.67 -14.31 -2.77
N PRO A 174 6.27 -13.04 -2.62
CA PRO A 174 7.18 -11.97 -2.25
C PRO A 174 8.01 -12.32 -1.01
N PHE A 175 9.29 -11.95 -1.02
CA PHE A 175 10.24 -12.33 0.04
C PHE A 175 9.79 -11.89 1.44
N HIS A 176 9.26 -10.67 1.56
CA HIS A 176 8.82 -10.14 2.85
C HIS A 176 7.67 -10.96 3.45
N LEU A 177 6.73 -11.43 2.62
CA LEU A 177 5.65 -12.33 3.06
C LEU A 177 6.19 -13.73 3.36
N ALA A 178 7.10 -14.25 2.52
CA ALA A 178 7.75 -15.53 2.78
C ALA A 178 8.51 -15.54 4.12
N ALA A 179 9.18 -14.43 4.46
CA ALA A 179 9.87 -14.27 5.75
C ALA A 179 8.90 -14.20 6.94
N GLN A 180 7.69 -13.67 6.74
CA GLN A 180 6.62 -13.62 7.76
C GLN A 180 6.00 -14.98 8.07
N ARG A 181 6.06 -15.94 7.14
CA ARG A 181 5.49 -17.30 7.31
C ARG A 181 5.96 -17.99 8.61
N GLY A 182 7.21 -17.77 9.03
CA GLY A 182 7.73 -18.35 10.26
C GLY A 182 7.07 -17.80 11.53
N TYR A 183 6.63 -16.53 11.51
CA TYR A 183 5.86 -15.92 12.60
C TYR A 183 4.42 -16.40 12.57
N ALA A 184 3.79 -16.44 11.39
CA ALA A 184 2.46 -17.02 11.19
C ALA A 184 2.36 -18.46 11.70
N LYS A 185 3.35 -19.30 11.41
CA LYS A 185 3.42 -20.69 11.92
C LYS A 185 3.47 -20.73 13.46
N LYS A 186 4.25 -19.84 14.09
CA LYS A 186 4.34 -19.77 15.56
C LYS A 186 3.04 -19.28 16.18
N ALA A 187 2.40 -18.27 15.58
CA ALA A 187 1.10 -17.78 16.02
C ALA A 187 0.03 -18.88 15.96
N ALA A 188 -0.06 -19.59 14.83
CA ALA A 188 -0.95 -20.73 14.66
C ALA A 188 -0.71 -21.83 15.71
N ALA A 189 0.56 -22.16 16.00
CA ALA A 189 0.89 -23.17 17.01
C ALA A 189 0.47 -22.77 18.44
N ALA A 190 0.40 -21.47 18.73
CA ALA A 190 0.04 -20.94 20.05
C ALA A 190 -1.46 -20.57 20.19
N ALA A 191 -2.22 -20.63 19.10
CA ALA A 191 -3.62 -20.22 19.06
C ALA A 191 -4.58 -21.25 19.69
N GLY A 192 -5.86 -20.91 19.67
CA GLY A 192 -6.98 -21.63 20.30
C GLY A 192 -7.10 -23.12 19.94
N PRO A 193 -8.07 -23.81 20.57
CA PRO A 193 -8.17 -25.26 20.49
C PRO A 193 -8.49 -25.75 19.08
N HIS A 194 -9.25 -25.00 18.27
CA HIS A 194 -9.70 -25.47 16.96
C HIS A 194 -8.74 -25.09 15.83
N ASP A 195 -8.77 -25.81 14.72
CA ASP A 195 -7.97 -25.51 13.53
C ASP A 195 -8.27 -24.12 12.94
N GLY A 196 -9.53 -23.68 12.91
CA GLY A 196 -9.93 -22.34 12.49
C GLY A 196 -9.29 -21.22 13.32
N ASP A 197 -9.17 -21.39 14.64
CA ASP A 197 -8.50 -20.42 15.53
C ASP A 197 -7.03 -20.23 15.12
N LYS A 198 -6.38 -21.32 14.71
CA LYS A 198 -4.97 -21.32 14.26
C LYS A 198 -4.82 -20.61 12.92
N LEU A 199 -5.76 -20.81 12.00
CA LEU A 199 -5.77 -20.10 10.73
C LEU A 199 -6.01 -18.60 10.91
N VAL A 200 -6.96 -18.21 11.76
CA VAL A 200 -7.20 -16.79 12.10
C VAL A 200 -5.94 -16.14 12.69
N ALA A 201 -5.26 -16.81 13.61
CA ALA A 201 -4.01 -16.32 14.18
C ALA A 201 -2.88 -16.19 13.13
N ALA A 202 -2.79 -17.13 12.19
CA ALA A 202 -1.82 -17.05 11.09
C ALA A 202 -2.12 -15.85 10.16
N LEU A 203 -3.39 -15.61 9.83
CA LEU A 203 -3.84 -14.48 8.99
C LEU A 203 -3.55 -13.13 9.65
N ALA A 204 -3.70 -13.05 10.97
CA ALA A 204 -3.40 -11.85 11.74
C ALA A 204 -1.93 -11.40 11.62
N GLU A 205 -0.97 -12.33 11.52
CA GLU A 205 0.46 -12.02 11.32
C GLU A 205 0.74 -11.36 9.96
N PHE A 206 -0.13 -11.59 8.98
CA PHE A 206 -0.10 -10.89 7.69
C PHE A 206 -0.96 -9.63 7.68
N GLY A 207 -1.61 -9.29 8.80
CA GLY A 207 -2.55 -8.18 8.93
C GLY A 207 -3.83 -8.39 8.12
N VAL A 208 -4.29 -9.63 7.97
CA VAL A 208 -5.56 -9.97 7.30
C VAL A 208 -6.61 -10.25 8.38
N PRO A 209 -7.62 -9.38 8.55
CA PRO A 209 -8.74 -9.68 9.44
C PRO A 209 -9.48 -10.94 8.98
N ALA A 210 -9.80 -11.81 9.92
CA ALA A 210 -10.43 -13.09 9.66
C ALA A 210 -11.34 -13.46 10.84
N PHE A 211 -12.47 -14.10 10.53
CA PHE A 211 -13.53 -14.37 11.49
C PHE A 211 -13.90 -15.84 11.42
N LEU A 212 -13.85 -16.56 12.54
CA LEU A 212 -14.26 -17.95 12.60
C LEU A 212 -15.77 -18.02 12.78
N TYR A 213 -16.47 -18.62 11.82
CA TYR A 213 -17.93 -18.74 11.84
C TYR A 213 -18.36 -20.20 11.93
N LEU A 214 -19.40 -20.44 12.71
CA LEU A 214 -20.10 -21.72 12.83
C LEU A 214 -21.57 -21.47 12.48
N ASP A 215 -22.02 -22.04 11.36
CA ASP A 215 -23.43 -22.00 10.99
C ASP A 215 -24.23 -23.03 11.80
N ASP A 216 -25.51 -22.74 12.03
CA ASP A 216 -26.45 -23.61 12.73
C ASP A 216 -26.64 -24.97 12.02
N GLY A 217 -26.25 -25.05 10.74
CA GLY A 217 -26.22 -26.27 9.93
C GLY A 217 -25.04 -27.21 10.19
N GLY A 218 -24.10 -26.85 11.08
CA GLY A 218 -22.92 -27.66 11.40
C GLY A 218 -21.73 -27.48 10.44
N ILE A 219 -21.87 -26.57 9.46
CA ILE A 219 -20.76 -26.13 8.59
C ILE A 219 -20.03 -25.00 9.29
N SER A 220 -18.69 -25.03 9.27
CA SER A 220 -17.88 -23.92 9.76
C SER A 220 -16.79 -23.55 8.78
N TYR A 221 -16.44 -22.26 8.77
CA TYR A 221 -15.44 -21.69 7.89
C TYR A 221 -14.77 -20.48 8.55
N VAL A 222 -13.58 -20.14 8.08
CA VAL A 222 -12.95 -18.85 8.34
C VAL A 222 -13.35 -17.89 7.22
N LEU A 223 -13.99 -16.78 7.59
CA LEU A 223 -14.41 -15.71 6.70
C LEU A 223 -13.32 -14.64 6.61
N VAL A 224 -12.95 -14.27 5.38
CA VAL A 224 -12.05 -13.16 5.09
C VAL A 224 -12.69 -12.26 4.04
N ALA A 225 -12.84 -10.98 4.35
CA ALA A 225 -13.26 -10.00 3.36
C ALA A 225 -12.15 -9.77 2.32
N VAL A 226 -12.54 -9.57 1.05
CA VAL A 226 -11.57 -9.15 0.03
C VAL A 226 -11.06 -7.72 0.32
N ASP A 227 -11.91 -6.85 0.88
CA ASP A 227 -11.44 -5.60 1.48
C ASP A 227 -10.87 -5.85 2.87
N ARG A 228 -9.56 -5.71 3.01
CA ARG A 228 -8.82 -5.94 4.26
C ARG A 228 -9.11 -4.91 5.37
N SER A 229 -9.87 -3.84 5.08
CA SER A 229 -10.36 -2.92 6.12
C SER A 229 -11.75 -3.27 6.64
N ALA A 230 -12.45 -4.22 6.01
CA ALA A 230 -13.80 -4.56 6.42
C ALA A 230 -13.82 -5.13 7.84
N ASP A 231 -14.82 -4.72 8.61
CA ASP A 231 -15.18 -5.43 9.83
C ASP A 231 -15.95 -6.73 9.54
N GLU A 232 -16.40 -7.42 10.58
CA GLU A 232 -17.10 -8.70 10.45
C GLU A 232 -18.42 -8.56 9.69
N ASP A 233 -19.23 -7.55 10.02
CA ASP A 233 -20.54 -7.31 9.39
C ASP A 233 -20.37 -6.98 7.90
N GLU A 234 -19.38 -6.16 7.58
CA GLU A 234 -19.00 -5.83 6.21
C GLU A 234 -18.46 -7.06 5.46
N ALA A 235 -17.69 -7.92 6.12
CA ALA A 235 -17.18 -9.16 5.53
C ALA A 235 -18.31 -10.11 5.10
N HIS A 236 -19.43 -10.15 5.82
CA HIS A 236 -20.57 -10.98 5.45
C HIS A 236 -21.33 -10.47 4.22
N THR A 237 -21.39 -9.15 4.02
CA THR A 237 -22.17 -8.53 2.95
C THR A 237 -21.34 -8.26 1.68
N GLY A 238 -20.02 -8.16 1.81
CA GLY A 238 -19.08 -7.95 0.72
C GLY A 238 -18.67 -9.21 -0.05
N SER A 239 -17.83 -9.00 -1.07
CA SER A 239 -17.07 -10.10 -1.69
C SER A 239 -16.09 -10.66 -0.67
N LYS A 240 -16.04 -11.98 -0.57
CA LYS A 240 -15.44 -12.67 0.58
C LYS A 240 -14.81 -13.99 0.16
N VAL A 241 -13.86 -14.45 0.98
CA VAL A 241 -13.23 -15.74 0.85
C VAL A 241 -13.62 -16.58 2.04
N TYR A 242 -14.11 -17.79 1.78
CA TYR A 242 -14.28 -18.81 2.80
C TYR A 242 -13.09 -19.75 2.76
N LEU A 243 -12.51 -19.99 3.94
CA LEU A 243 -11.50 -21.00 4.15
C LEU A 243 -12.09 -22.13 5.00
N TYR A 244 -11.96 -23.36 4.52
CA TYR A 244 -12.48 -24.57 5.16
C TYR A 244 -11.54 -25.76 4.92
N SER A 245 -11.58 -26.75 5.80
CA SER A 245 -10.94 -28.07 5.64
C SER A 245 -12.06 -29.10 5.57
N GLY A 246 -12.28 -29.70 4.41
CA GLY A 246 -13.50 -30.50 4.15
C GLY A 246 -14.78 -29.67 4.33
N GLU A 247 -15.58 -30.00 5.34
CA GLU A 247 -16.85 -29.31 5.65
C GLU A 247 -16.78 -28.43 6.92
N SER A 248 -15.60 -28.31 7.55
CA SER A 248 -15.48 -27.65 8.87
C SER A 248 -14.16 -26.88 9.04
N ALA A 249 -14.24 -25.77 9.78
CA ALA A 249 -13.12 -25.01 10.32
C ALA A 249 -13.14 -24.97 11.85
N TYR A 250 -13.96 -25.84 12.45
CA TYR A 250 -14.14 -25.95 13.90
C TYR A 250 -13.83 -27.40 14.33
N LEU A 251 -12.75 -27.95 13.79
CA LEU A 251 -12.31 -29.30 14.11
C LEU A 251 -11.28 -29.25 15.25
N ASP A 252 -11.28 -30.31 16.05
CA ASP A 252 -10.14 -30.60 16.89
C ASP A 252 -8.91 -30.84 15.97
N PRO A 253 -7.72 -30.30 16.29
CA PRO A 253 -6.53 -30.43 15.46
C PRO A 253 -6.12 -31.86 15.12
N ALA A 254 -6.55 -32.84 15.92
CA ALA A 254 -6.30 -34.26 15.69
C ALA A 254 -7.17 -34.84 14.58
N ASP A 255 -8.32 -34.22 14.30
CA ASP A 255 -9.31 -34.63 13.31
C ASP A 255 -9.19 -33.85 12.00
N HIS A 256 -8.17 -32.98 11.88
CA HIS A 256 -7.88 -32.24 10.66
C HIS A 256 -7.20 -33.15 9.64
N GLU A 257 -7.99 -33.71 8.71
CA GLU A 257 -7.53 -34.68 7.72
C GLU A 257 -7.38 -34.09 6.30
N GLU A 258 -8.12 -33.04 5.99
CA GLU A 258 -8.13 -32.40 4.67
C GLU A 258 -7.39 -31.06 4.67
N PRO A 259 -6.72 -30.70 3.57
CA PRO A 259 -6.04 -29.42 3.51
C PRO A 259 -7.02 -28.23 3.45
N TRP A 260 -6.57 -27.07 3.91
CA TRP A 260 -7.32 -25.82 3.77
C TRP A 260 -7.57 -25.47 2.30
N VAL A 261 -8.84 -25.26 1.95
CA VAL A 261 -9.29 -24.74 0.67
C VAL A 261 -9.76 -23.31 0.86
N ALA A 262 -9.37 -22.42 -0.06
CA ALA A 262 -9.87 -21.04 -0.10
C ALA A 262 -10.75 -20.85 -1.33
N ALA A 263 -12.03 -20.49 -1.12
CA ALA A 263 -12.99 -20.27 -2.18
C ALA A 263 -13.55 -18.84 -2.15
N LEU A 264 -13.60 -18.19 -3.31
CA LEU A 264 -14.10 -16.83 -3.49
C LEU A 264 -15.61 -16.84 -3.71
N TYR A 265 -16.29 -15.93 -3.01
CA TYR A 265 -17.72 -15.69 -3.12
C TYR A 265 -18.00 -14.23 -3.45
N SER A 266 -19.04 -14.00 -4.25
CA SER A 266 -19.53 -12.67 -4.56
C SER A 266 -20.20 -12.02 -3.34
N ALA A 267 -20.51 -10.73 -3.43
CA ALA A 267 -21.28 -10.02 -2.40
C ALA A 267 -22.62 -10.70 -2.09
N ASN A 268 -23.27 -11.28 -3.10
CA ASN A 268 -24.54 -11.99 -2.96
C ASN A 268 -24.38 -13.40 -2.38
N GLY A 269 -23.16 -13.84 -2.06
CA GLY A 269 -22.89 -15.18 -1.53
C GLY A 269 -22.85 -16.28 -2.60
N GLU A 270 -22.76 -15.93 -3.89
CA GLU A 270 -22.60 -16.92 -4.95
C GLU A 270 -21.13 -17.35 -5.04
N HIS A 271 -20.88 -18.66 -5.13
CA HIS A 271 -19.54 -19.20 -5.37
C HIS A 271 -19.01 -18.75 -6.73
N VAL A 272 -17.80 -18.18 -6.73
CA VAL A 272 -17.14 -17.67 -7.94
C VAL A 272 -16.06 -18.65 -8.41
N ASP A 273 -15.08 -18.95 -7.54
CA ASP A 273 -13.92 -19.78 -7.91
C ASP A 273 -13.23 -20.36 -6.67
N VAL A 274 -12.49 -21.45 -6.86
CA VAL A 274 -11.55 -21.96 -5.85
C VAL A 274 -10.19 -21.34 -6.10
N LEU A 275 -9.72 -20.54 -5.14
CA LEU A 275 -8.48 -19.77 -5.27
C LEU A 275 -7.25 -20.66 -5.15
N PHE A 276 -7.24 -21.54 -4.15
CA PHE A 276 -6.18 -22.52 -3.93
C PHE A 276 -6.61 -23.60 -2.92
N GLU A 277 -5.85 -24.68 -2.94
CA GLU A 277 -5.76 -25.67 -1.88
C GLU A 277 -4.36 -25.60 -1.24
N ALA A 278 -4.28 -25.69 0.08
CA ALA A 278 -3.03 -25.71 0.81
C ALA A 278 -2.26 -27.01 0.52
N PRO A 279 -0.92 -26.98 0.48
CA PRO A 279 -0.15 -28.18 0.20
C PRO A 279 -0.23 -29.18 1.35
N SER A 280 -0.54 -30.43 1.01
CA SER A 280 -0.55 -31.57 1.95
C SER A 280 0.83 -31.87 2.54
N GLY A 281 0.85 -32.51 3.71
CA GLY A 281 2.07 -33.04 4.34
C GLY A 281 2.83 -32.04 5.21
N LEU A 282 2.24 -30.88 5.48
CA LEU A 282 2.67 -29.96 6.53
C LEU A 282 2.03 -30.35 7.87
N ASP A 283 2.61 -29.90 8.98
CA ASP A 283 1.87 -29.88 10.24
C ASP A 283 0.78 -28.79 10.17
N LEU A 284 -0.33 -28.96 10.91
CA LEU A 284 -1.46 -28.03 10.87
C LEU A 284 -1.03 -26.54 11.00
N ALA A 285 -0.13 -26.23 11.93
CA ALA A 285 0.37 -24.87 12.08
C ALA A 285 1.16 -24.36 10.84
N GLY A 286 1.95 -25.23 10.20
CA GLY A 286 2.66 -24.91 8.97
C GLY A 286 1.73 -24.79 7.76
N GLU A 287 0.63 -25.55 7.77
CA GLU A 287 -0.43 -25.48 6.78
C GLU A 287 -1.25 -24.19 6.89
N CYS A 288 -1.74 -23.84 8.09
CA CYS A 288 -2.40 -22.56 8.37
C CYS A 288 -1.53 -21.37 7.91
N ALA A 289 -0.22 -21.42 8.20
CA ALA A 289 0.71 -20.37 7.79
C ALA A 289 0.90 -20.28 6.26
N GLU A 290 0.86 -21.41 5.56
CA GLU A 290 0.96 -21.45 4.09
C GLU A 290 -0.35 -21.00 3.43
N ALA A 291 -1.51 -21.41 3.97
CA ALA A 291 -2.82 -20.93 3.53
C ALA A 291 -2.94 -19.41 3.70
N ALA A 292 -2.56 -18.89 4.87
CA ALA A 292 -2.55 -17.45 5.15
C ALA A 292 -1.60 -16.68 4.20
N LEU A 293 -0.42 -17.22 3.90
CA LEU A 293 0.51 -16.63 2.95
C LEU A 293 -0.09 -16.58 1.53
N ARG A 294 -0.66 -17.69 1.05
CA ARG A 294 -1.27 -17.78 -0.28
C ARG A 294 -2.44 -16.83 -0.44
N LEU A 295 -3.31 -16.76 0.56
CA LEU A 295 -4.42 -15.82 0.56
C LEU A 295 -3.93 -14.38 0.53
N THR A 296 -2.93 -14.05 1.35
CA THR A 296 -2.34 -12.69 1.38
C THR A 296 -1.77 -12.30 0.02
N VAL A 297 -1.02 -13.19 -0.63
CA VAL A 297 -0.49 -12.98 -1.99
C VAL A 297 -1.61 -12.74 -2.99
N TRP A 298 -2.69 -13.53 -2.90
CA TRP A 298 -3.84 -13.37 -3.77
C TRP A 298 -4.57 -12.04 -3.55
N LEU A 299 -4.79 -11.64 -2.30
CA LEU A 299 -5.41 -10.36 -1.94
C LEU A 299 -4.60 -9.18 -2.46
N ASP A 300 -3.28 -9.20 -2.26
CA ASP A 300 -2.40 -8.11 -2.72
C ASP A 300 -2.39 -8.00 -4.26
N ALA A 301 -2.44 -9.13 -4.97
CA ALA A 301 -2.50 -9.15 -6.44
C ALA A 301 -3.85 -8.67 -6.98
N ASN A 302 -4.95 -8.88 -6.25
CA ASN A 302 -6.32 -8.60 -6.71
C ASN A 302 -6.95 -7.36 -6.07
N ALA A 303 -6.27 -6.65 -5.17
CA ALA A 303 -6.78 -5.46 -4.47
C ALA A 303 -7.34 -4.36 -5.41
N HIS A 304 -6.82 -4.27 -6.64
CA HIS A 304 -7.29 -3.29 -7.63
C HIS A 304 -8.64 -3.66 -8.29
N ARG A 305 -9.04 -4.94 -8.23
CA ARG A 305 -10.29 -5.45 -8.84
C ARG A 305 -11.48 -5.36 -7.90
N HIS A 306 -11.20 -5.21 -6.61
CA HIS A 306 -12.19 -5.12 -5.55
C HIS A 306 -11.93 -3.80 -4.80
N PRO A 307 -12.18 -2.65 -5.45
CA PRO A 307 -12.00 -1.36 -4.80
C PRO A 307 -12.87 -1.30 -3.54
N ARG A 308 -12.32 -0.69 -2.50
CA ARG A 308 -13.02 -0.45 -1.23
C ARG A 308 -14.35 0.26 -1.53
N ALA A 309 -15.44 -0.25 -0.95
CA ALA A 309 -16.75 0.39 -1.02
C ALA A 309 -16.74 1.71 -0.23
#